data_AF-A0A537UWI6-F1
#
_entry.id   AF-A0A537UWI6-F1
#
_cell.length_a   1.000
_cell.length_b   1.000
_cell.length_c   1.000
_cell.angle_alpha   90.00
_cell.angle_beta   90.00
_cell.angle_gamma   90.00
#
_symmetry.space_group_name_H-M   'P 1'
#
loop_
_entity.id
_entity.type
_entity.pdbx_description
1 polymer ?
#
loop_
_entity_poly.entity_id
_entity_poly.type
_entity_poly.pdbx_seq_one_letter_code
_entity_poly.pdbx_strand_id
1 'polypeptide(L)'
;MPRPTLSRMIVAAMIGNVLEWFDFVVYGFFAVTIAEVFFPAHDPTVSMLITFGAFGLAYFVRPLGAIVVGSYTDRAGRKAGL
;
A
#
# COMPACT_ATOMS: atom_id res chain seq x y z
N MET A 1 -5.91 14.70 27.91
CA MET A 1 -6.07 13.48 27.10
C MET A 1 -4.96 12.52 27.47
N PRO A 2 -5.27 11.28 27.91
CA PRO A 2 -4.24 10.32 28.28
C PRO A 2 -3.35 10.01 27.07
N ARG A 3 -2.02 10.05 27.26
CA ARG A 3 -1.06 9.65 26.23
C ARG A 3 -1.31 8.16 25.90
N PRO A 4 -1.39 7.76 24.63
CA PRO A 4 -1.47 6.35 24.29
C PRO A 4 -0.29 5.61 24.93
N THR A 5 -0.56 4.45 25.52
CA THR A 5 0.48 3.62 26.10
C THR A 5 1.42 3.13 24.99
N LEU A 6 2.69 2.91 25.32
CA LEU A 6 3.70 2.44 24.37
C LEU A 6 3.22 1.19 23.61
N SER A 7 2.58 0.25 24.31
CA SER A 7 1.97 -0.95 23.73
C SER A 7 0.93 -0.64 22.66
N ARG A 8 0.09 0.38 22.87
CA ARG A 8 -0.94 0.77 21.90
C ARG A 8 -0.34 1.39 20.64
N MET A 9 0.73 2.17 20.77
CA MET A 9 1.45 2.72 19.61
C MET A 9 2.15 1.62 18.81
N ILE A 10 2.79 0.67 19.50
CA ILE A 10 3.45 -0.47 18.83
C ILE A 10 2.43 -1.30 18.06
N VAL A 11 1.28 -1.61 18.67
CA VAL A 11 0.22 -2.38 17.98
C VAL A 11 -0.34 -1.63 16.78
N ALA A 12 -0.58 -0.32 16.88
CA ALA A 12 -1.03 0.49 15.75
C ALA A 12 -0.01 0.49 14.59
N ALA A 13 1.27 0.66 14.90
CA ALA A 13 2.35 0.59 13.90
C ALA A 13 2.46 -0.80 13.24
N MET A 14 2.31 -1.87 14.03
CA MET A 14 2.33 -3.24 13.51
C MET A 14 1.15 -3.52 12.60
N ILE A 15 -0.06 -3.11 12.96
CA ILE A 15 -1.25 -3.29 12.12
C ILE A 15 -1.06 -2.56 10.78
N GLY A 16 -0.58 -1.31 10.81
CA GLY A 16 -0.28 -0.56 9.59
C GLY A 16 0.73 -1.29 8.70
N ASN A 17 1.83 -1.78 9.29
CA ASN A 17 2.84 -2.53 8.57
C ASN A 17 2.28 -3.84 7.96
N VAL A 18 1.50 -4.60 8.73
CA VAL A 18 0.88 -5.84 8.26
C VAL A 18 -0.09 -5.57 7.11
N LEU A 19 -0.89 -4.51 7.17
CA LEU A 19 -1.81 -4.14 6.09
C LEU A 19 -1.05 -3.82 4.79
N GLU A 20 0.04 -3.06 4.89
CA GLU A 20 0.88 -2.76 3.72
C GLU A 20 1.47 -4.03 3.10
N TRP A 21 1.98 -4.94 3.92
CA TRP A 21 2.53 -6.23 3.47
C TRP A 21 1.46 -7.18 2.93
N PHE A 22 0.26 -7.16 3.51
CA PHE A 22 -0.85 -7.97 3.06
C PHE A 22 -1.20 -7.65 1.61
N ASP A 23 -1.36 -6.36 1.27
CA ASP A 23 -1.67 -5.94 -0.09
C ASP A 23 -0.58 -6.36 -1.09
N PHE A 24 0.69 -6.24 -0.69
CA PHE A 24 1.81 -6.67 -1.53
C PHE A 24 1.80 -8.17 -1.81
N VAL A 25 1.58 -8.98 -0.77
CA VAL A 25 1.57 -10.45 -0.89
C VAL A 25 0.38 -10.90 -1.72
N VAL A 26 -0.81 -10.34 -1.49
CA VAL A 26 -2.02 -10.66 -2.26
C VAL A 26 -1.84 -10.29 -3.73
N TYR A 27 -1.33 -9.10 -4.03
CA TYR A 27 -1.06 -8.70 -5.42
C TYR A 27 -0.07 -9.64 -6.10
N GLY A 28 1.04 -9.97 -5.42
CA GLY A 28 2.05 -10.91 -5.96
C GLY A 28 1.47 -12.32 -6.19
N PHE A 29 0.65 -12.81 -5.26
CA PHE A 29 -0.02 -14.10 -5.37
C PHE A 29 -0.97 -14.16 -6.58
N PHE A 30 -1.71 -13.08 -6.82
CA PHE A 30 -2.63 -12.98 -7.95
C PHE A 30 -2.01 -12.38 -9.22
N ALA A 31 -0.70 -12.16 -9.28
CA ALA A 31 -0.07 -11.45 -10.40
C ALA A 31 -0.36 -12.11 -11.76
N VAL A 32 -0.32 -13.44 -11.85
CA VAL A 32 -0.67 -14.19 -13.09
C VAL A 32 -2.11 -13.91 -13.50
N THR A 33 -3.05 -14.05 -12.57
CA THR A 33 -4.48 -13.82 -12.83
C THR A 33 -4.75 -12.36 -13.21
N ILE A 34 -4.09 -11.41 -12.55
CA ILE A 34 -4.21 -9.98 -12.87
C ILE A 34 -3.67 -9.72 -14.28
N ALA A 35 -2.53 -10.31 -14.64
CA ALA A 35 -1.94 -10.17 -15.97
C ALA A 35 -2.89 -10.66 -17.07
N GLU A 36 -3.51 -11.82 -16.89
CA GLU A 36 -4.41 -12.42 -17.87
C GLU A 36 -5.74 -11.66 -18.00
N VAL A 37 -6.31 -11.21 -16.88
CA VAL A 37 -7.64 -10.58 -16.85
C VAL A 37 -7.60 -9.10 -17.19
N PHE A 38 -6.63 -8.35 -16.65
CA PHE A 38 -6.57 -6.90 -16.77
C PHE A 38 -5.60 -6.41 -17.85
N PHE A 39 -4.57 -7.19 -18.18
CA PHE A 39 -3.56 -6.83 -19.17
C PHE A 39 -3.40 -7.89 -20.28
N PRO A 40 -4.48 -8.37 -20.93
CA PRO A 40 -4.37 -9.38 -21.97
C PRO A 40 -3.53 -8.84 -23.13
N ALA A 41 -2.37 -9.45 -23.36
CA ALA A 41 -1.47 -9.14 -24.46
C ALA A 41 -1.25 -10.37 -25.33
N HIS A 42 -0.76 -10.16 -26.56
CA HIS A 42 -0.46 -11.28 -27.46
C HIS A 42 0.68 -12.16 -26.94
N ASP A 43 1.59 -11.59 -26.17
CA ASP A 43 2.67 -12.30 -25.49
C ASP A 43 2.41 -12.30 -23.97
N PRO A 44 2.25 -13.48 -23.33
CA PRO A 44 2.07 -13.60 -21.88
C PRO A 44 3.16 -12.90 -21.06
N THR A 45 4.37 -12.81 -21.60
CA THR A 45 5.50 -12.11 -20.96
C THR A 45 5.21 -10.63 -20.83
N VAL A 46 4.62 -10.02 -21.87
CA VAL A 46 4.28 -8.59 -21.88
C VAL A 46 3.17 -8.29 -20.85
N SER A 47 2.15 -9.15 -20.76
CA SER A 47 1.10 -9.02 -19.73
C SER A 47 1.68 -9.03 -18.31
N MET A 48 2.62 -9.92 -18.04
CA MET A 48 3.28 -10.02 -16.75
C MET A 48 4.18 -8.79 -16.47
N LEU A 49 4.92 -8.31 -17.47
CA LEU A 49 5.73 -7.11 -17.37
C LEU A 49 4.89 -5.86 -17.04
N ILE A 50 3.73 -5.71 -17.68
CA ILE A 50 2.81 -4.60 -17.38
C ILE A 50 2.26 -4.74 -15.96
N THR A 51 1.93 -5.95 -15.51
CA THR A 51 1.44 -6.22 -14.15
C THR A 51 2.49 -5.87 -13.08
N PHE A 52 3.75 -6.23 -13.30
CA PHE A 52 4.85 -5.80 -12.43
C PHE A 52 5.16 -4.31 -12.57
N GLY A 53 4.95 -3.72 -13.74
CA GLY A 53 5.03 -2.27 -13.93
C GLY A 53 3.99 -1.52 -13.11
N ALA A 54 2.75 -2.00 -13.09
CA ALA A 54 1.67 -1.47 -12.25
C ALA A 54 1.98 -1.63 -10.75
N PHE A 55 2.57 -2.77 -10.36
CA PHE A 55 3.10 -2.96 -9.00
C PHE A 55 4.19 -1.95 -8.66
N GLY A 56 5.13 -1.71 -9.58
CA GLY A 56 6.17 -0.69 -9.46
C GLY A 56 5.60 0.71 -9.31
N LEU A 57 4.55 1.06 -10.08
CA LEU A 57 3.85 2.33 -9.95
C LEU A 57 3.27 2.55 -8.55
N ALA A 58 2.78 1.50 -7.89
CA ALA A 58 2.27 1.60 -6.52
C ALA A 58 3.34 2.09 -5.52
N TYR A 59 4.64 1.84 -5.76
CA TYR A 59 5.72 2.38 -4.93
C TYR A 59 5.89 3.90 -5.07
N PHE A 60 5.47 4.50 -6.19
CA PHE A 60 5.48 5.96 -6.35
C PHE A 60 4.21 6.60 -5.78
N VAL A 61 3.07 5.91 -5.90
CA VAL A 61 1.79 6.38 -5.35
C VAL A 61 1.83 6.39 -3.82
N ARG A 62 2.53 5.46 -3.16
CA ARG A 62 2.63 5.41 -1.69
C ARG A 62 3.24 6.68 -1.05
N PRO A 63 4.42 7.17 -1.46
CA PRO A 63 4.94 8.47 -1.01
C PRO A 63 3.96 9.61 -1.26
N LEU A 64 3.28 9.60 -2.40
CA LEU A 64 2.27 10.61 -2.72
C LEU A 64 1.11 10.57 -1.72
N GLY A 65 0.60 9.37 -1.42
CA GLY A 65 -0.43 9.14 -0.41
C GLY A 65 0.05 9.55 0.98
N ALA A 66 1.29 9.23 1.35
CA ALA A 66 1.89 9.63 2.63
C ALA A 66 2.02 11.15 2.75
N ILE A 67 2.34 11.87 1.67
CA ILE A 67 2.38 13.34 1.66
C ILE A 67 0.97 13.92 1.81
N VAL A 68 -0.01 13.40 1.05
CA VAL A 68 -1.39 13.90 1.11
C VAL A 68 -2.01 13.62 2.47
N VAL A 69 -1.97 12.36 2.94
CA VAL A 69 -2.51 11.95 4.24
C VAL A 69 -1.70 12.56 5.38
N GLY A 70 -0.38 12.66 5.25
CA GLY A 70 0.49 13.34 6.23
C GLY A 70 0.13 14.83 6.37
N SER A 71 -0.01 15.54 5.26
CA SER A 71 -0.41 16.96 5.28
C SER A 71 -1.82 17.17 5.83
N TYR A 72 -2.74 16.23 5.56
CA TYR A 72 -4.09 16.25 6.09
C TYR A 72 -4.10 15.97 7.61
N THR A 73 -3.34 14.98 8.07
CA THR A 73 -3.24 14.62 9.51
C THR A 73 -2.50 15.69 10.32
N ASP A 74 -1.56 16.43 9.71
CA ASP A 74 -0.93 17.61 10.32
C ASP A 74 -1.92 18.78 10.48
N ARG A 75 -2.79 19.02 9.49
CA ARG A 75 -3.81 20.08 9.54
C ARG A 75 -5.01 19.75 10.44
N ALA A 76 -5.48 18.49 10.43
CA ALA A 76 -6.58 18.01 11.26
C ALA A 76 -6.17 17.77 12.73
N GLY A 77 -4.88 17.99 13.04
CA GLY A 77 -4.29 17.74 14.34
C GLY A 77 -3.74 16.31 14.43
N ARG A 78 -2.50 16.20 14.91
CA ARG A 78 -1.65 15.00 15.07
C ARG A 78 -2.30 13.77 15.74
N LYS A 79 -3.57 13.87 16.18
CA LYS A 79 -4.41 12.80 16.74
C LYS A 79 -5.30 12.10 15.70
N ALA A 80 -5.41 12.63 14.49
CA ALA A 80 -6.19 12.01 13.41
C ALA A 80 -5.38 11.00 12.57
N GLY A 81 -4.04 11.01 12.70
CA GLY A 81 -3.12 10.11 11.98
C GLY A 81 -2.52 8.99 12.83
N LEU A 82 -3.04 8.74 14.03
CA LEU A 82 -2.63 7.65 14.93
C LEU A 82 -3.78 6.68 15.18
#